data_AF-A0A8T5B022-F1
#
_entry.id   AF-A0A8T5B022-F1
#
_cell.length_a   1.000
_cell.length_b   1.000
_cell.length_c   1.000
_cell.angle_alpha   90.00
_cell.angle_beta   90.00
_cell.angle_gamma   90.00
#
_symmetry.space_group_name_H-M   'P 1'
#
loop_
_entity.id
_entity.type
_entity.pdbx_description
1 polymer ?
#
loop_
_entity_poly.entity_id
_entity_poly.type
_entity_poly.pdbx_seq_one_letter_code
_entity_poly.pdbx_strand_id
1 'polypeptide(L)' 'MGLKSKVSKAKIGTSSLRTTISEGIVEYLNLKSGDKLDWSMEIVGNATRATFVKRFEK' A
#
# COMPACT_ATOMS: atom_id res chain seq x y z
N MET A 1 -17.12 -5.71 5.27
CA MET A 1 -16.69 -5.76 3.85
C MET A 1 -15.32 -5.11 3.75
N GLY A 2 -14.30 -5.82 3.26
CA GLY A 2 -12.94 -5.26 3.15
C GLY A 2 -12.76 -4.42 1.89
N LEU A 3 -11.91 -3.38 1.96
CA LEU A 3 -11.49 -2.61 0.80
C LEU A 3 -10.64 -3.52 -0.10
N LYS A 4 -11.12 -3.85 -1.30
CA LYS A 4 -10.40 -4.68 -2.27
C LYS A 4 -9.82 -3.78 -3.36
N SER A 5 -8.56 -3.97 -3.70
CA SER A 5 -7.92 -3.34 -4.84
C SER A 5 -7.33 -4.39 -5.79
N LYS A 6 -7.18 -4.03 -7.05
CA LYS A 6 -6.50 -4.85 -8.06
C LYS A 6 -5.08 -4.32 -8.26
N VAL A 7 -4.10 -5.22 -8.35
CA VAL A 7 -2.73 -4.89 -8.73
C VAL A 7 -2.57 -5.00 -10.24
N SER A 8 -1.70 -4.16 -10.82
CA SER A 8 -1.32 -4.19 -12.23
C SER A 8 0.18 -3.99 -12.39
N LYS A 9 0.76 -4.42 -13.52
CA LYS A 9 2.17 -4.11 -13.82
C LYS A 9 2.35 -2.60 -13.95
N ALA A 10 3.35 -2.04 -13.27
CA ALA A 10 3.63 -0.61 -13.29
C ALA A 10 4.18 -0.16 -14.65
N LYS A 11 5.04 -0.99 -15.25
CA LYS A 11 5.63 -0.77 -16.58
C LYS A 11 5.87 -2.11 -17.27
N ILE A 12 5.70 -2.16 -18.58
CA ILE A 12 6.03 -3.34 -19.40
C ILE A 12 7.49 -3.73 -19.19
N GLY A 13 7.76 -5.03 -19.06
CA GLY A 13 9.10 -5.56 -18.82
C GLY A 13 9.62 -5.45 -17.37
N THR A 14 8.81 -4.93 -16.43
CA THR A 14 9.19 -4.85 -15.01
C THR A 14 8.37 -5.81 -14.15
N SER A 15 8.95 -6.23 -13.02
CA SER A 15 8.25 -6.95 -11.95
C SER A 15 7.51 -6.01 -10.99
N SER A 16 7.74 -4.69 -11.11
CA SER A 16 7.10 -3.70 -10.27
C SER A 16 5.58 -3.70 -10.50
N LEU A 17 4.83 -3.77 -9.41
CA LEU A 17 3.38 -3.67 -9.41
C LEU A 17 2.95 -2.29 -8.91
N ARG A 18 1.81 -1.81 -9.42
CA ARG A 18 1.10 -0.65 -8.89
C ARG A 18 -0.31 -1.06 -8.53
N THR A 19 -0.86 -0.42 -7.50
CA THR A 19 -2.26 -0.57 -7.12
C THR A 19 -2.85 0.79 -6.78
N THR A 20 -4.16 0.91 -6.97
CA THR A 20 -4.89 2.08 -6.50
C THR A 20 -5.14 1.93 -5.00
N ILE A 21 -4.83 2.97 -4.24
CA ILE A 21 -5.18 3.04 -2.82
C ILE A 21 -6.66 3.40 -2.74
N SER A 22 -7.46 2.57 -2.07
CA SER A 22 -8.90 2.80 -1.93
C SER A 22 -9.20 4.11 -1.20
N GLU A 23 -10.30 4.79 -1.57
CA GLU A 23 -10.67 6.11 -1.06
C GLU A 23 -10.67 6.19 0.47
N GLY A 24 -11.23 5.18 1.16
CA GLY A 24 -11.23 5.16 2.62
C GLY A 24 -9.83 5.14 3.28
N ILE A 25 -8.83 4.53 2.62
CA ILE A 25 -7.44 4.57 3.11
C ILE A 25 -6.81 5.94 2.80
N VAL A 26 -7.11 6.50 1.63
CA VAL A 26 -6.66 7.85 1.25
C VAL A 26 -7.14 8.88 2.27
N GLU A 27 -8.41 8.82 2.66
CA GLU A 27 -9.00 9.70 3.66
C GLU A 27 -8.41 9.43 5.05
N TYR A 28 -8.36 8.17 5.48
CA TYR A 28 -7.85 7.79 6.80
C TYR A 28 -6.38 8.21 7.04
N LEU A 29 -5.52 8.05 6.05
CA LEU A 29 -4.10 8.45 6.13
C LEU A 29 -3.85 9.88 5.63
N ASN A 30 -4.90 10.60 5.22
CA ASN A 30 -4.84 11.94 4.62
C ASN A 30 -3.80 12.05 3.50
N LEU A 31 -3.81 11.08 2.59
CA LEU A 31 -2.84 10.99 1.50
C LEU A 31 -3.14 12.00 0.40
N LYS A 32 -2.08 12.61 -0.11
CA LYS A 32 -2.10 13.56 -1.24
C LYS A 32 -1.12 13.10 -2.32
N SER A 33 -1.36 13.57 -3.54
CA SER A 33 -0.41 13.33 -4.63
C SER A 33 0.98 13.89 -4.26
N GLY A 34 2.01 13.07 -4.42
CA GLY A 34 3.39 13.42 -4.05
C GLY A 34 3.81 13.00 -2.64
N ASP A 35 2.88 12.54 -1.79
CA ASP A 35 3.24 11.96 -0.50
C ASP A 35 4.10 10.71 -0.69
N LYS A 36 5.03 10.50 0.26
CA LYS A 36 5.87 9.32 0.33
C LYS A 36 5.29 8.35 1.35
N LEU A 37 5.28 7.07 0.99
CA LEU A 37 4.81 5.99 1.84
C LEU A 37 5.98 5.09 2.19
N ASP A 38 6.07 4.73 3.46
CA ASP A 38 7.00 3.72 3.94
C ASP A 38 6.28 2.39 4.16
N TRP A 39 6.91 1.31 3.72
CA TRP A 39 6.33 -0.02 3.66
C TRP A 39 7.20 -0.97 4.47
N SER A 40 6.60 -1.60 5.48
CA SER A 40 7.27 -2.61 6.31
C SER A 40 6.54 -3.93 6.18
N MET A 41 7.30 -5.03 6.12
CA MET A 41 6.77 -6.39 6.05
C MET A 41 7.04 -7.08 7.36
N GLU A 42 6.00 -7.67 7.94
CA GLU A 42 6.09 -8.36 9.23
C GLU A 42 5.30 -9.66 9.18
N ILE A 43 5.69 -10.61 10.02
CA ILE A 43 4.92 -11.83 10.27
C ILE A 43 4.19 -11.61 11.60
N VAL A 44 2.87 -11.47 11.55
CA VAL A 44 2.01 -11.23 12.71
C VAL A 44 1.45 -12.57 13.22
N GLY A 45 1.64 -12.85 14.51
CA GLY A 45 1.27 -14.12 15.12
C GLY A 45 2.11 -15.29 14.58
N ASN A 46 1.49 -16.44 14.35
CA ASN A 46 2.21 -17.67 14.00
C ASN A 46 2.51 -17.85 12.50
N ALA A 47 1.91 -17.08 11.59
CA ALA A 47 2.14 -17.25 10.15
C ALA A 47 1.63 -16.11 9.24
N THR A 48 0.92 -15.12 9.75
CA THR A 48 0.23 -14.15 8.89
C THR A 48 1.23 -13.12 8.38
N ARG A 49 1.51 -13.13 7.09
CA ARG A 49 2.31 -12.09 6.45
C ARG A 49 1.46 -10.84 6.31
N ALA A 50 1.88 -9.76 6.97
CA ALA A 50 1.25 -8.46 6.90
C ALA A 50 2.23 -7.44 6.33
N THR A 51 1.69 -6.45 5.63
CA THR A 51 2.43 -5.28 5.18
C THR A 51 1.81 -4.06 5.81
N PHE A 52 2.59 -3.29 6.55
CA PHE A 52 2.17 -2.04 7.15
C PHE A 52 2.62 -0.88 6.29
N VAL A 53 1.69 0.03 6.02
CA VAL A 53 1.93 1.24 5.23
C VAL A 53 1.77 2.43 6.15
N LYS A 54 2.80 3.27 6.21
CA LYS A 54 2.79 4.52 6.97
C LYS A 54 3.08 5.68 6.03
N ARG A 55 2.47 6.83 6.30
CA ARG A 55 2.88 8.07 5.66
C ARG A 55 4.26 8.45 6.20
N PHE A 56 5.19 8.73 5.30
CA PHE A 56 6.50 9.23 5.67
C PHE A 56 6.42 10.75 5.82
N GLU A 57 6.59 11.25 7.03
CA GLU A 57 6.78 12.67 7.32
C GLU A 57 8.28 12.92 7.51
N LYS A 58 8.77 13.99 6.89
CA LYS A 58 10.19 14.34 6.91
C LYS A 58 10.49 15.29 8.05
#